data_AF-A0A3C1SRB5-F1
#
_entry.id   AF-A0A3C1SRB5-F1
#
_cell.length_a   1.000
_cell.length_b   1.000
_cell.length_c   1.000
_cell.angle_alpha   90.00
_cell.angle_beta   90.00
_cell.angle_gamma   90.00
#
_symmetry.space_group_name_H-M   'P 1'
#
loop_
_entity.id
_entity.type
_entity.pdbx_description
1 polymer ?
#
loop_
_entity_poly.entity_id
_entity_poly.type
_entity_poly.pdbx_seq_one_letter_code
_entity_poly.pdbx_strand_id
1 'polypeptide(L)'
;MNRQETEQLIQEVLEVYPEATGKQRAKHLMANDPSLEKSNKCIVANKKALPGVMTARGCAYAGAKGVVWGPVKDVLNISHGPVGCGQFSRAGRRNYVTGYSGVNIFNDINFTSDFQEKDVVFGGDKKLAKIITELDGLFPLAKGVTIQS
;
A
#
# COMPACT_ATOMS: atom_id res chain seq x y z
N MET A 1 11.06 -12.75 28.95
CA MET A 1 12.45 -12.30 28.79
C MET A 1 12.64 -10.99 29.51
N ASN A 2 13.75 -10.82 30.21
CA ASN A 2 14.18 -9.53 30.73
C ASN A 2 14.88 -8.70 29.63
N ARG A 3 15.31 -7.48 29.95
CA ARG A 3 15.95 -6.57 28.98
C ARG A 3 17.24 -7.16 28.40
N GLN A 4 18.10 -7.72 29.24
CA GLN A 4 19.39 -8.29 28.81
C GLN A 4 19.19 -9.50 27.89
N GLU A 5 18.26 -10.40 28.24
CA GLU A 5 17.88 -11.54 27.39
C GLU A 5 17.34 -11.07 26.02
N THR A 6 16.58 -9.98 26.00
CA THR A 6 16.07 -9.40 24.75
C THR A 6 17.19 -8.79 23.89
N GLU A 7 18.13 -8.09 24.52
CA GLU A 7 19.29 -7.51 23.83
C GLU A 7 20.21 -8.59 23.26
N GLN A 8 20.42 -9.70 23.98
CA GLN A 8 21.15 -10.87 23.49
C GLN A 8 20.44 -11.52 22.29
N LEU A 9 19.13 -11.75 22.39
CA LEU A 9 18.33 -12.29 21.28
C LEU A 9 18.42 -11.40 20.02
N ILE A 10 18.41 -10.07 20.19
CA ILE A 10 18.58 -9.15 19.05
C ILE A 10 19.94 -9.37 18.38
N GLN A 11 21.03 -9.54 19.14
CA GLN A 11 22.35 -9.79 18.56
C GLN A 11 22.39 -11.14 17.83
N GLU A 12 21.89 -12.21 18.45
CA GLU A 12 21.83 -13.55 17.84
C GLU A 12 21.08 -13.52 16.49
N VAL A 13 19.93 -12.84 16.43
CA VAL A 13 19.15 -12.69 15.19
C VAL A 13 19.90 -11.87 14.13
N LEU A 14 20.77 -10.95 14.54
CA LEU A 14 21.54 -10.11 13.62
C LEU A 14 22.74 -10.84 13.00
N GLU A 15 23.21 -11.95 13.57
CA GLU A 15 24.38 -12.72 13.10
C GLU A 15 24.20 -13.29 11.68
N VAL A 16 22.96 -13.58 11.28
CA VAL A 16 22.67 -14.10 9.93
C VAL A 16 22.84 -13.04 8.84
N TYR A 17 22.85 -11.75 9.19
CA TYR A 17 22.95 -10.67 8.21
C TYR A 17 24.41 -10.40 7.81
N PRO A 18 24.67 -10.11 6.53
CA PRO A 18 25.92 -9.49 6.12
C PRO A 18 26.22 -8.21 6.91
N GLU A 19 27.49 -7.94 7.19
CA GLU A 19 27.92 -6.88 8.12
C GLU A 19 27.25 -5.52 7.87
N ALA A 20 27.24 -5.07 6.61
CA ALA A 20 26.63 -3.79 6.23
C ALA A 20 25.12 -3.74 6.51
N THR A 21 24.41 -4.83 6.19
CA THR A 21 22.96 -4.94 6.43
C THR A 21 22.64 -5.14 7.92
N GLY A 22 23.46 -5.91 8.65
CA GLY A 22 23.33 -6.10 10.10
C GLY A 22 23.45 -4.78 10.86
N LYS A 23 24.47 -3.96 10.54
CA LYS A 23 24.63 -2.60 11.08
C LYS A 23 23.42 -1.69 10.80
N GLN A 24 22.74 -1.86 9.67
CA GLN A 24 21.52 -1.09 9.37
C GLN A 24 20.29 -1.65 10.11
N ARG A 25 20.15 -2.97 10.24
CA ARG A 25 19.04 -3.60 10.97
C ARG A 25 19.12 -3.36 12.47
N ALA A 26 20.32 -3.34 13.06
CA ALA A 26 20.52 -3.03 14.47
C ALA A 26 19.88 -1.71 14.90
N LYS A 27 19.81 -0.72 14.01
CA LYS A 27 19.17 0.59 14.28
C LYS A 27 17.64 0.53 14.41
N HIS A 28 17.02 -0.58 14.01
CA HIS A 28 15.58 -0.78 13.96
C HIS A 28 15.07 -1.83 14.97
N LEU A 29 15.93 -2.29 15.88
CA LEU A 29 15.62 -3.27 16.92
C LEU A 29 16.16 -2.75 18.26
N MET A 30 15.34 -2.81 19.31
CA MET A 30 15.77 -2.48 20.67
C MET A 30 14.87 -3.17 21.70
N ALA A 31 15.40 -3.41 22.89
CA ALA A 31 14.58 -3.70 24.07
C ALA A 31 13.97 -2.38 24.58
N ASN A 32 12.65 -2.35 24.78
CA ASN A 32 11.95 -1.13 25.17
C ASN A 32 12.44 -0.58 26.53
N ASP A 33 12.45 0.75 26.65
CA ASP A 33 12.74 1.47 27.89
C ASP A 33 11.65 2.51 28.13
N PRO A 34 10.68 2.24 29.03
CA PRO A 34 9.59 3.16 29.31
C PRO A 34 10.02 4.52 29.88
N SER A 35 11.26 4.64 30.39
CA SER A 35 11.77 5.91 30.91
C SER A 35 12.18 6.90 29.81
N LEU A 36 12.31 6.44 28.56
CA LEU A 36 12.76 7.27 27.44
C LEU A 36 11.59 8.03 26.81
N GLU A 37 11.60 9.35 26.93
CA GLU A 37 10.54 10.22 26.37
C GLU A 37 10.62 10.43 24.86
N LYS A 38 11.80 10.18 24.25
CA LYS A 38 12.06 10.47 22.84
C LYS A 38 12.59 9.24 22.11
N SER A 39 11.73 8.63 21.30
CA SER A 39 12.06 7.43 20.52
C SER A 39 13.18 7.63 19.49
N ASN A 40 13.42 8.86 19.01
CA ASN A 40 14.47 9.14 18.04
C ASN A 40 15.90 9.00 18.60
N LYS A 41 16.04 8.89 19.92
CA LYS A 41 17.30 8.54 20.58
C LYS A 41 17.48 7.02 20.73
N CYS A 42 16.47 6.24 20.36
CA CYS A 42 16.33 4.84 20.77
C CYS A 42 16.14 3.90 19.57
N ILE A 43 15.33 4.30 18.59
CA ILE A 43 15.02 3.49 17.41
C ILE A 43 14.89 4.37 16.15
N VAL A 44 15.40 3.87 15.03
CA VAL A 44 15.26 4.51 13.73
C VAL A 44 14.03 3.94 13.02
N ALA A 45 13.21 4.82 12.45
CA ALA A 45 12.01 4.47 11.70
C ALA A 45 11.92 5.24 10.37
N ASN A 46 10.95 4.86 9.54
CA ASN A 46 10.68 5.50 8.23
C ASN A 46 11.91 5.61 7.31
N LYS A 47 12.75 4.57 7.29
CA LYS A 47 13.84 4.38 6.32
C LYS A 47 13.49 3.30 5.31
N LYS A 48 14.16 3.29 4.15
CA LYS A 48 13.99 2.26 3.12
C LYS A 48 14.19 0.86 3.72
N ALA A 49 13.38 -0.10 3.28
CA ALA A 49 13.59 -1.49 3.67
C ALA A 49 14.87 -2.00 3.02
N LEU A 50 15.56 -2.93 3.68
CA LEU A 50 16.71 -3.59 3.07
C LEU A 50 16.24 -4.53 1.94
N PRO A 51 16.96 -4.61 0.81
CA PRO A 51 16.66 -5.58 -0.23
C PRO A 51 16.79 -7.02 0.29
N GLY A 52 15.90 -7.92 -0.15
CA GLY A 52 16.00 -9.36 0.10
C GLY A 52 15.62 -9.85 1.51
N VAL A 53 15.19 -8.97 2.42
CA VAL A 53 14.90 -9.35 3.84
C VAL A 53 13.43 -9.68 4.12
N MET A 54 12.63 -9.92 3.06
CA MET A 54 11.20 -10.27 3.17
C MET A 54 10.40 -9.29 4.06
N THR A 55 10.48 -7.99 3.76
CA THR A 55 9.76 -6.97 4.51
C THR A 55 8.24 -7.15 4.42
N ALA A 56 7.53 -6.98 5.54
CA ALA A 56 6.05 -7.00 5.57
C ALA A 56 5.40 -5.68 5.10
N ARG A 57 6.18 -4.75 4.53
CA ARG A 57 5.66 -3.47 4.04
C ARG A 57 4.97 -3.62 2.69
N GLY A 58 3.93 -2.81 2.48
CA GLY A 58 3.34 -2.57 1.16
C GLY A 58 4.01 -1.39 0.42
N CYS A 59 3.26 -0.78 -0.51
CA CYS A 59 3.69 0.38 -1.29
C CYS A 59 2.75 1.59 -1.07
N ALA A 60 3.10 2.74 -1.66
CA ALA A 60 2.31 3.96 -1.57
C ALA A 60 0.89 3.80 -2.14
N TYR A 61 0.72 3.05 -3.24
CA TYR A 61 -0.60 2.72 -3.80
C TYR A 61 -1.48 1.97 -2.79
N ALA A 62 -0.91 1.01 -2.04
CA ALA A 62 -1.66 0.31 -1.00
C ALA A 62 -2.16 1.28 0.09
N GLY A 63 -1.34 2.26 0.49
CA GLY A 63 -1.74 3.32 1.42
C GLY A 63 -2.77 4.30 0.86
N ALA A 64 -2.61 4.74 -0.38
CA ALA A 64 -3.53 5.68 -1.01
C ALA A 64 -4.85 5.00 -1.39
N LYS A 65 -4.83 4.05 -2.33
CA LYS A 65 -6.01 3.35 -2.85
C LYS A 65 -6.56 2.35 -1.85
N GLY A 66 -5.72 1.47 -1.31
CA GLY A 66 -6.18 0.36 -0.46
C GLY A 66 -6.69 0.80 0.92
N VAL A 67 -6.17 1.91 1.46
CA VAL A 67 -6.49 2.36 2.83
C VAL A 67 -7.36 3.61 2.85
N VAL A 68 -7.00 4.67 2.13
CA VAL A 68 -7.67 5.98 2.24
C VAL A 68 -8.82 6.15 1.25
N TRP A 69 -8.56 5.96 -0.05
CA TRP A 69 -9.53 6.26 -1.11
C TRP A 69 -10.51 5.11 -1.37
N GLY A 70 -10.08 3.86 -1.31
CA GLY A 70 -10.91 2.68 -1.55
C GLY A 70 -12.19 2.60 -0.69
N PRO A 71 -12.17 3.01 0.60
CA PRO A 71 -13.38 3.06 1.43
C PRO A 71 -14.37 4.18 1.10
N VAL A 72 -14.01 5.18 0.28
CA VAL A 72 -14.97 6.21 -0.15
C VAL A 72 -15.96 5.54 -1.11
N LYS A 73 -17.16 5.29 -0.61
CA LYS A 73 -18.06 4.29 -1.19
C LYS A 73 -18.67 4.69 -2.53
N ASP A 74 -18.97 5.97 -2.73
CA ASP A 74 -19.74 6.51 -3.86
C ASP A 74 -18.85 7.16 -4.94
N VAL A 75 -17.55 6.84 -4.96
CA VAL A 75 -16.59 7.27 -5.99
C VAL A 75 -15.98 6.07 -6.71
N LEU A 76 -15.66 6.25 -7.99
CA LEU A 76 -14.98 5.25 -8.81
C LEU A 76 -13.47 5.40 -8.66
N ASN A 77 -12.83 4.43 -8.01
CA ASN A 77 -11.39 4.43 -7.79
C ASN A 77 -10.69 3.64 -8.91
N ILE A 78 -10.14 4.34 -9.91
CA ILE A 78 -9.42 3.72 -11.03
C ILE A 78 -8.00 3.36 -10.59
N SER A 79 -7.68 2.07 -10.60
CA SER A 79 -6.31 1.55 -10.48
C SER A 79 -5.61 1.71 -11.85
N HIS A 80 -4.94 2.84 -12.04
CA HIS A 80 -4.42 3.27 -13.33
C HIS A 80 -3.03 2.71 -13.60
N GLY A 81 -2.97 1.59 -14.31
CA GLY A 81 -1.74 0.89 -14.65
C GLY A 81 -2.05 -0.53 -15.11
N PRO A 82 -1.10 -1.48 -15.00
CA PRO A 82 -1.34 -2.89 -15.26
C PRO A 82 -2.33 -3.52 -14.28
N VAL A 83 -2.89 -4.68 -14.64
CA VAL A 83 -3.98 -5.34 -13.89
C VAL A 83 -3.66 -5.72 -12.43
N GLY A 84 -2.38 -5.96 -12.09
CA GLY A 84 -1.98 -6.60 -10.83
C GLY A 84 -2.42 -5.86 -9.57
N CYS A 85 -2.11 -4.56 -9.44
CA CYS A 85 -2.35 -3.78 -8.22
C CYS A 85 -3.84 -3.75 -7.83
N GLY A 86 -4.71 -3.49 -8.82
CA GLY A 86 -6.16 -3.47 -8.63
C GLY A 86 -6.70 -4.83 -8.21
N GLN A 87 -6.20 -5.90 -8.83
CA GLN A 87 -6.67 -7.26 -8.58
C GLN A 87 -6.30 -7.76 -7.17
N PHE A 88 -5.03 -7.65 -6.76
CA PHE A 88 -4.60 -8.11 -5.44
C PHE A 88 -5.17 -7.27 -4.29
N SER A 89 -5.60 -6.03 -4.58
CA SER A 89 -6.24 -5.15 -3.58
C SER A 89 -7.77 -5.19 -3.61
N ARG A 90 -8.39 -5.97 -4.51
CA ARG A 90 -9.85 -6.03 -4.65
C ARG A 90 -10.46 -6.73 -3.45
N ALA A 91 -11.26 -5.98 -2.67
CA ALA A 91 -11.98 -6.48 -1.50
C ALA A 91 -11.12 -7.21 -0.43
N GLY A 92 -9.79 -7.07 -0.47
CA GLY A 92 -8.88 -7.68 0.50
C GLY A 92 -8.92 -7.00 1.87
N ARG A 93 -9.31 -5.72 1.93
CA ARG A 93 -9.52 -4.97 3.17
C ARG A 93 -11.01 -4.88 3.50
N ARG A 94 -11.37 -5.20 4.75
CA ARG A 94 -12.76 -5.23 5.25
C ARG A 94 -13.30 -3.85 5.63
N ASN A 95 -13.23 -2.88 4.73
CA ASN A 95 -13.82 -1.55 4.92
C ASN A 95 -15.33 -1.56 4.62
N TYR A 96 -16.12 -1.90 5.62
CA TYR A 96 -17.56 -2.10 5.48
C TYR A 96 -18.30 -0.80 5.13
N VAL A 97 -19.28 -0.92 4.24
CA VAL A 97 -20.14 0.18 3.79
C VAL A 97 -21.55 -0.34 3.55
N THR A 98 -22.52 0.57 3.47
CA THR A 98 -23.92 0.26 3.14
C THR A 98 -24.30 0.90 1.80
N GLY A 99 -24.91 0.11 0.92
CA GLY A 99 -25.40 0.51 -0.40
C GLY A 99 -25.60 -0.71 -1.32
N TYR A 100 -25.83 -0.45 -2.59
CA TYR A 100 -25.97 -1.44 -3.66
C TYR A 100 -24.72 -1.42 -4.54
N SER A 101 -23.89 -2.47 -4.43
CA SER A 101 -22.65 -2.60 -5.19
C SER A 101 -22.89 -2.54 -6.69
N GLY A 102 -22.08 -1.73 -7.38
CA GLY A 102 -22.19 -1.49 -8.82
C GLY A 102 -23.29 -0.51 -9.22
N VAL A 103 -24.11 -0.05 -8.26
CA VAL A 103 -25.18 0.93 -8.50
C VAL A 103 -24.84 2.26 -7.84
N ASN A 104 -24.70 2.29 -6.51
CA ASN A 104 -24.38 3.53 -5.77
C ASN A 104 -23.21 3.39 -4.79
N ILE A 105 -22.61 2.20 -4.70
CA ILE A 105 -21.33 1.98 -4.03
C ILE A 105 -20.41 1.14 -4.90
N PHE A 106 -19.10 1.36 -4.77
CA PHE A 106 -18.12 0.85 -5.73
C PHE A 106 -16.81 0.35 -5.09
N ASN A 107 -16.72 0.31 -3.76
CA ASN A 107 -15.51 0.01 -3.00
C ASN A 107 -15.00 -1.45 -3.13
N ASP A 108 -15.85 -2.39 -3.54
CA ASP A 108 -15.54 -3.81 -3.76
C ASP A 108 -15.29 -4.16 -5.23
N ILE A 109 -15.43 -3.18 -6.13
CA ILE A 109 -15.21 -3.33 -7.57
C ILE A 109 -13.78 -2.92 -7.92
N ASN A 110 -13.16 -3.65 -8.85
CA ASN A 110 -11.86 -3.31 -9.41
C ASN A 110 -12.03 -2.58 -10.74
N PHE A 111 -11.96 -1.25 -10.71
CA PHE A 111 -11.78 -0.44 -11.91
C PHE A 111 -10.28 -0.32 -12.20
N THR A 112 -9.86 -0.65 -13.41
CA THR A 112 -8.46 -0.54 -13.83
C THR A 112 -8.36 -0.16 -15.29
N SER A 113 -7.30 0.55 -15.66
CA SER A 113 -7.00 0.83 -17.05
C SER A 113 -6.27 -0.29 -17.77
N ASP A 114 -5.89 -1.36 -17.07
CA ASP A 114 -5.25 -2.57 -17.62
C ASP A 114 -4.22 -2.26 -18.73
N PHE A 115 -3.13 -1.61 -18.33
CA PHE A 115 -2.07 -1.21 -19.25
C PHE A 115 -1.51 -2.41 -20.01
N GLN A 116 -1.52 -2.27 -21.32
CA GLN A 116 -0.82 -3.14 -22.25
C GLN A 116 0.50 -2.48 -22.66
N GLU A 117 1.37 -3.22 -23.35
CA GLU A 117 2.67 -2.71 -23.77
C GLU A 117 2.57 -1.42 -24.60
N LYS A 118 1.58 -1.30 -25.49
CA LYS A 118 1.30 -0.07 -26.23
C LYS A 118 1.01 1.14 -25.33
N ASP A 119 0.39 0.93 -24.17
CA ASP A 119 0.05 2.01 -23.23
C ASP A 119 1.29 2.47 -22.46
N VAL A 120 2.25 1.56 -22.24
CA VAL A 120 3.58 1.89 -21.70
C VAL A 120 4.41 2.65 -22.73
N VAL A 121 4.39 2.22 -23.99
CA VAL A 121 5.18 2.81 -25.08
C VAL A 121 4.64 4.17 -25.53
N PHE A 122 3.32 4.30 -25.68
CA PHE A 122 2.69 5.49 -26.27
C PHE A 122 1.93 6.37 -25.26
N GLY A 123 1.95 6.00 -23.98
CA GLY A 123 1.28 6.72 -22.90
C GLY A 123 -0.20 6.37 -22.75
N GLY A 124 -0.71 6.55 -21.52
CA GLY A 124 -2.05 6.13 -21.12
C GLY A 124 -3.14 7.22 -21.19
N ASP A 125 -2.79 8.49 -21.39
CA ASP A 125 -3.73 9.61 -21.19
C ASP A 125 -4.97 9.54 -22.09
N LYS A 126 -4.80 9.17 -23.38
CA LYS A 126 -5.93 8.99 -24.30
C LYS A 126 -6.84 7.84 -23.87
N LYS A 127 -6.25 6.76 -23.34
CA LYS A 127 -7.00 5.62 -22.81
C LYS A 127 -7.73 6.02 -21.53
N LEU A 128 -7.08 6.78 -20.65
CA LEU A 128 -7.68 7.27 -19.40
C LEU A 128 -8.89 8.18 -19.66
N ALA A 129 -8.77 9.13 -20.58
CA ALA A 129 -9.89 9.99 -20.97
C ALA A 129 -11.08 9.17 -21.48
N LYS A 130 -10.83 8.17 -22.34
CA LYS A 130 -11.87 7.25 -22.83
C LYS A 130 -12.52 6.44 -21.70
N ILE A 131 -11.73 5.91 -20.77
CA ILE A 131 -12.23 5.16 -19.60
C ILE A 131 -13.14 6.04 -18.75
N ILE A 132 -12.76 7.29 -18.47
CA ILE A 132 -13.59 8.21 -17.68
C ILE A 132 -14.95 8.42 -18.35
N THR A 133 -14.99 8.61 -19.68
CA THR A 133 -16.23 8.71 -20.45
C THR A 133 -17.06 7.42 -20.40
N GLU A 134 -16.43 6.25 -20.51
CA GLU A 134 -17.14 4.97 -20.41
C GLU A 134 -17.74 4.75 -19.02
N LEU A 135 -17.01 5.14 -17.96
CA LEU A 135 -17.48 5.02 -16.58
C LEU A 135 -18.65 5.95 -16.27
N ASP A 136 -18.66 7.17 -16.81
CA ASP A 136 -19.78 8.11 -16.67
C ASP A 136 -21.08 7.52 -17.27
N GLY A 137 -20.98 6.87 -18.43
CA GLY A 137 -22.12 6.19 -19.08
C GLY A 137 -22.57 4.91 -18.37
N LEU A 138 -21.64 4.10 -17.86
CA LEU A 138 -21.94 2.80 -17.23
C LEU A 138 -22.34 2.91 -15.75
N PHE A 139 -21.86 3.92 -15.04
CA PHE A 139 -22.06 4.12 -13.61
C PHE A 139 -22.55 5.55 -13.30
N PRO A 140 -23.73 5.96 -13.82
CA PRO A 140 -24.18 7.35 -13.79
C PRO A 140 -24.51 7.89 -12.38
N LEU A 141 -24.56 7.03 -11.36
CA LEU A 141 -24.81 7.42 -9.96
C LEU A 141 -23.52 7.64 -9.16
N ALA A 142 -22.34 7.45 -9.76
CA ALA A 142 -21.07 7.78 -9.13
C ALA A 142 -20.96 9.30 -8.88
N LYS A 143 -20.43 9.67 -7.72
CA LYS A 143 -20.28 11.08 -7.31
C LYS A 143 -18.89 11.66 -7.59
N GLY A 144 -18.00 10.86 -8.17
CA GLY A 144 -16.66 11.28 -8.49
C GLY A 144 -15.79 10.13 -8.98
N VAL A 145 -14.64 10.50 -9.54
CA VAL A 145 -13.62 9.57 -10.04
C VAL A 145 -12.29 9.93 -9.40
N THR A 146 -11.54 8.93 -8.95
CA THR A 146 -10.16 9.09 -8.50
C THR A 146 -9.23 8.25 -9.37
N ILE A 147 -8.03 8.78 -9.65
CA ILE A 147 -7.01 8.13 -10.46
C ILE A 147 -5.88 7.73 -9.53
N GLN A 148 -5.73 6.43 -9.29
CA GLN A 148 -4.71 5.86 -8.42
C GLN A 148 -3.60 5.32 -9.32
N SER A 149 -2.50 6.08 -9.43
CA SER A 149 -1.34 5.75 -10.27
C SER A 149 -0.57 4.52 -9.77
#